data_AF-A0AAJ0MBI0-F1
#
_entry.id   AF-A0AAJ0MBI0-F1
#
_cell.length_a   1.000
_cell.length_b   1.000
_cell.length_c   1.000
_cell.angle_alpha   90.00
_cell.angle_beta   90.00
_cell.angle_gamma   90.00
#
_symmetry.space_group_name_H-M   'P 1'
#
loop_
_entity.id
_entity.type
_entity.pdbx_description
1 polymer ?
#
loop_
_entity_poly.entity_id
_entity_poly.type
_entity_poly.pdbx_seq_one_letter_code
_entity_poly.pdbx_strand_id
1 'polypeptide(L)'
;MKFLAVSLVALAGMAMADDVCPATTLMPDCGVGCILTAASDLGCTQITDPIADIKCQCSKSSAVQSEAATCILTKCVPTDVKKVMDAASSICAQCASAPPTPTPV
;
A
#
# COMPACT_ATOMS: atom_id res chain seq x y z
N MET A 1 -2.65 26.71 -51.41
CA MET A 1 -1.48 26.87 -50.52
C MET A 1 -1.97 27.11 -49.10
N LYS A 2 -1.43 26.35 -48.15
CA LYS A 2 -1.25 26.67 -46.72
C LYS A 2 -2.49 26.67 -45.79
N PHE A 3 -2.74 25.54 -45.14
CA PHE A 3 -3.12 25.50 -43.72
C PHE A 3 -2.32 24.38 -43.04
N LEU A 4 -1.13 24.73 -42.56
CA LEU A 4 -0.31 23.89 -41.69
C LEU A 4 -0.66 24.23 -40.24
N ALA A 5 -1.13 23.24 -39.49
CA ALA A 5 -0.86 22.97 -38.07
C ALA A 5 -2.05 22.23 -37.46
N VAL A 6 -2.14 20.91 -37.71
CA VAL A 6 -2.90 20.02 -36.84
C VAL A 6 -2.06 19.87 -35.58
N SER A 7 -2.37 20.67 -34.55
CA SER A 7 -1.81 20.49 -33.21
C SER A 7 -2.39 19.20 -32.63
N LEU A 8 -1.64 18.10 -32.78
CA LEU A 8 -1.77 16.95 -31.89
C LEU A 8 -1.37 17.41 -30.48
N VAL A 9 -2.35 17.85 -29.70
CA VAL A 9 -2.20 17.84 -28.24
C VAL A 9 -2.28 16.38 -27.83
N ALA A 10 -1.12 15.73 -27.78
CA ALA A 10 -0.98 14.48 -27.06
C ALA A 10 -1.20 14.80 -25.57
N LEU A 11 -2.45 14.72 -25.12
CA LEU A 11 -2.68 14.38 -23.72
C LEU A 11 -2.17 12.95 -23.58
N ALA A 12 -0.89 12.83 -23.25
CA ALA A 12 -0.39 11.66 -22.56
C ALA A 12 -1.25 11.55 -21.31
N GLY A 13 -2.33 10.76 -21.40
CA GLY A 13 -2.94 10.17 -20.24
C GLY A 13 -1.83 9.39 -19.58
N MET A 14 -1.20 10.02 -18.58
CA MET A 14 -0.50 9.29 -17.55
C MET A 14 -1.54 8.29 -17.09
N ALA A 15 -1.34 7.02 -17.40
CA ALA A 15 -2.04 5.99 -16.67
C ALA A 15 -1.78 6.34 -15.20
N MET A 16 -2.83 6.73 -14.50
CA MET A 16 -2.82 6.62 -13.05
C MET A 16 -2.64 5.12 -12.87
N ALA A 17 -1.39 4.67 -12.76
CA ALA A 17 -1.15 3.39 -12.15
C ALA A 17 -1.91 3.50 -10.84
N ASP A 18 -2.95 2.70 -10.66
CA ASP A 18 -3.60 2.56 -9.37
C ASP A 18 -2.48 2.47 -8.33
N ASP A 19 -2.24 3.56 -7.57
CA ASP A 19 -1.25 3.64 -6.48
C ASP A 19 -1.65 2.69 -5.32
N VAL A 20 -2.58 1.78 -5.56
CA VAL A 20 -3.06 0.80 -4.60
C VAL A 20 -2.30 -0.49 -4.80
N CYS A 21 -1.53 -0.85 -3.78
CA CYS A 21 -0.85 -2.13 -3.70
C CYS A 21 -1.85 -3.31 -3.81
N PRO A 22 -1.83 -4.13 -4.88
CA PRO A 22 -2.82 -5.20 -5.06
C PRO A 22 -2.77 -6.26 -3.96
N ALA A 23 -1.62 -6.43 -3.31
CA ALA A 23 -1.45 -7.34 -2.18
C ALA A 23 -2.27 -6.95 -0.94
N THR A 24 -2.75 -5.70 -0.85
CA THR A 24 -3.64 -5.26 0.24
C THR A 24 -4.96 -6.01 0.26
N THR A 25 -5.39 -6.57 -0.88
CA THR A 25 -6.58 -7.44 -0.99
C THR A 25 -6.46 -8.77 -0.25
N LEU A 26 -5.24 -9.18 0.12
CA LEU A 26 -4.99 -10.39 0.91
C LEU A 26 -5.22 -10.18 2.41
N MET A 27 -5.35 -8.92 2.84
CA MET A 27 -5.47 -8.55 4.24
C MET A 27 -6.86 -8.93 4.77
N PRO A 28 -6.97 -9.79 5.80
CA PRO A 28 -8.27 -10.10 6.41
C PRO A 28 -8.90 -8.85 7.04
N ASP A 29 -10.20 -8.63 6.80
CA ASP A 29 -10.95 -7.47 7.30
C ASP A 29 -10.82 -7.26 8.82
N CYS A 30 -10.74 -8.36 9.58
CA CYS A 30 -10.60 -8.30 11.04
C CYS A 30 -9.33 -7.56 11.50
N GLY A 31 -8.28 -7.54 10.67
CA GLY A 31 -6.99 -6.92 10.97
C GLY A 31 -6.78 -5.54 10.34
N VAL A 32 -7.55 -5.19 9.30
CA VAL A 32 -7.39 -3.93 8.55
C VAL A 32 -7.50 -2.72 9.47
N GLY A 33 -8.59 -2.63 10.24
CA GLY A 33 -8.81 -1.50 11.16
C GLY A 33 -7.74 -1.40 12.26
N CYS A 34 -7.26 -2.54 12.77
CA CYS A 34 -6.20 -2.58 13.77
C CYS A 34 -4.88 -2.05 13.24
N ILE A 35 -4.50 -2.46 12.03
CA ILE A 35 -3.25 -2.06 11.38
C ILE A 35 -3.29 -0.59 10.99
N LEU A 36 -4.42 -0.10 10.46
CA LEU A 36 -4.60 1.32 10.14
C LEU A 36 -4.54 2.20 11.40
N THR A 37 -5.12 1.76 12.51
CA THR A 37 -5.05 2.50 13.79
C THR A 37 -3.61 2.57 14.28
N ALA A 38 -2.92 1.42 14.37
CA ALA A 38 -1.51 1.34 14.73
C ALA A 38 -0.61 2.17 13.81
N ALA A 39 -0.87 2.13 12.50
CA ALA A 39 -0.16 2.93 11.52
C ALA A 39 -0.40 4.44 11.73
N SER A 40 -1.63 4.82 12.09
CA SER A 40 -2.00 6.22 12.37
C SER A 40 -1.26 6.76 13.60
N ASP A 41 -1.18 5.96 14.67
CA ASP A 41 -0.44 6.29 15.89
C ASP A 41 1.07 6.50 15.63
N LEU A 42 1.58 5.87 14.57
CA LEU A 42 2.96 6.00 14.10
C LEU A 42 3.14 7.04 12.97
N GLY A 43 2.06 7.74 12.57
CA GLY A 43 2.07 8.76 11.52
C GLY A 43 2.18 8.24 10.09
N CYS A 44 1.85 6.96 9.85
CA CYS A 44 1.96 6.27 8.56
C CYS A 44 0.63 6.16 7.77
N THR A 45 -0.29 7.11 7.96
CA THR A 45 -1.60 7.19 7.28
C THR A 45 -1.96 8.61 6.84
N GLN A 46 -0.97 9.50 6.77
CA GLN A 46 -1.16 10.94 6.63
C GLN A 46 -0.74 11.45 5.25
N ILE A 47 -0.21 10.58 4.38
CA ILE A 47 0.31 10.98 3.09
C ILE A 47 -0.82 10.89 2.06
N THR A 48 -0.85 11.81 1.09
CA THR A 48 -1.79 11.75 -0.04
C THR A 48 -1.47 10.62 -1.04
N ASP A 49 -0.46 9.81 -0.74
CA ASP A 49 0.07 8.72 -1.56
C ASP A 49 -0.02 7.40 -0.74
N PRO A 50 -0.93 6.48 -1.12
CA PRO A 50 -1.12 5.22 -0.39
C PRO A 50 0.10 4.29 -0.45
N ILE A 51 0.97 4.39 -1.45
CA ILE A 51 2.23 3.64 -1.48
C ILE A 51 3.22 4.20 -0.45
N ALA A 52 3.24 5.52 -0.24
CA ALA A 52 4.09 6.14 0.78
C ALA A 52 3.67 5.73 2.20
N ASP A 53 2.37 5.64 2.46
CA ASP A 53 1.83 5.12 3.73
C ASP A 53 2.25 3.66 3.95
N ILE A 54 2.10 2.79 2.95
CA ILE A 54 2.54 1.39 3.02
C ILE A 54 4.05 1.29 3.29
N LYS A 55 4.88 2.09 2.60
CA LYS A 55 6.32 2.14 2.85
C LYS A 55 6.64 2.55 4.28
N CYS A 56 5.95 3.56 4.80
CA CYS A 56 6.09 3.99 6.19
C CYS A 56 5.73 2.85 7.16
N GLN A 57 4.57 2.22 6.98
CA GLN A 57 4.11 1.09 7.78
C GLN A 57 5.12 -0.06 7.79
N CYS A 58 5.68 -0.40 6.63
CA CYS A 58 6.67 -1.46 6.49
C CYS A 58 8.03 -1.12 7.11
N SER A 59 8.46 0.13 7.02
CA SER A 59 9.68 0.61 7.70
C SER A 59 9.55 0.57 9.24
N LYS A 60 8.31 0.61 9.74
CA LYS A 60 7.94 0.53 11.16
C LYS A 60 7.22 -0.78 11.51
N SER A 61 7.40 -1.82 10.70
CA SER A 61 6.62 -3.06 10.79
C SER A 61 6.59 -3.66 12.20
N SER A 62 7.71 -3.70 12.92
CA SER A 62 7.74 -4.19 14.31
C SER A 62 6.89 -3.35 15.27
N ALA A 63 6.89 -2.03 15.10
CA ALA A 63 6.08 -1.13 15.93
C ALA A 63 4.60 -1.25 15.57
N VAL A 64 4.26 -1.29 14.27
CA VAL A 64 2.89 -1.51 13.80
C VAL A 64 2.35 -2.84 14.32
N GLN A 65 3.14 -3.92 14.27
CA GLN A 65 2.75 -5.23 14.78
C GLN A 65 2.52 -5.21 16.29
N SER A 66 3.38 -4.53 17.05
CA SER A 66 3.23 -4.38 18.50
C SER A 66 1.94 -3.66 18.88
N GLU A 67 1.67 -2.52 18.24
CA GLU A 67 0.46 -1.72 18.49
C GLU A 67 -0.80 -2.44 18.03
N ALA A 68 -0.75 -3.14 16.89
CA ALA A 68 -1.90 -3.87 16.34
C ALA A 68 -2.18 -5.20 17.05
N ALA A 69 -1.21 -5.80 17.76
CA ALA A 69 -1.31 -7.16 18.30
C ALA A 69 -2.53 -7.34 19.20
N THR A 70 -2.75 -6.46 20.17
CA THR A 70 -3.88 -6.55 21.11
C THR A 70 -5.22 -6.43 20.40
N CYS A 71 -5.32 -5.51 19.42
CA CYS A 71 -6.52 -5.33 18.61
C CYS A 71 -6.81 -6.58 17.77
N ILE A 72 -5.79 -7.12 17.08
CA ILE A 72 -5.89 -8.33 16.24
C ILE A 72 -6.32 -9.53 17.07
N LEU A 73 -5.72 -9.76 18.25
CA LEU A 73 -6.08 -10.89 19.12
C LEU A 73 -7.51 -10.80 19.67
N THR A 74 -8.07 -9.59 19.75
CA THR A 74 -9.45 -9.38 20.23
C THR A 74 -10.47 -9.48 19.11
N LYS A 75 -10.11 -9.11 17.87
CA LYS A 75 -11.02 -8.97 16.73
C LYS A 75 -10.95 -10.13 15.73
N CYS A 76 -9.82 -10.83 15.66
CA CYS A 76 -9.59 -11.93 14.73
C CYS A 76 -9.63 -13.27 15.46
N VAL A 77 -10.13 -14.30 14.78
CA VAL A 77 -9.93 -15.69 15.22
C VAL A 77 -8.46 -16.10 15.04
N PRO A 78 -7.93 -17.06 15.82
CA PRO A 78 -6.50 -17.42 15.78
C PRO A 78 -5.98 -17.79 14.39
N THR A 79 -6.80 -18.42 13.56
CA THR A 79 -6.47 -18.76 12.17
C THR A 79 -6.26 -17.53 11.29
N ASP A 80 -6.97 -16.42 11.57
CA ASP A 80 -6.87 -15.20 10.78
C ASP A 80 -5.75 -14.28 11.28
N VAL A 81 -5.36 -14.37 12.56
CA VAL A 81 -4.16 -13.68 13.08
C VAL A 81 -2.93 -14.01 12.25
N LYS A 82 -2.71 -15.30 11.95
CA LYS A 82 -1.60 -15.71 11.10
C LYS A 82 -1.74 -15.15 9.68
N LYS A 83 -2.94 -15.18 9.11
CA LYS A 83 -3.19 -14.63 7.76
C LYS A 83 -2.92 -13.12 7.69
N VAL A 84 -3.25 -12.37 8.74
CA VAL A 84 -2.94 -10.93 8.85
C VAL A 84 -1.43 -10.71 8.81
N MET A 85 -0.65 -11.49 9.55
CA MET A 85 0.82 -11.39 9.55
C MET A 85 1.44 -11.76 8.21
N ASP A 86 0.96 -12.86 7.60
CA ASP A 86 1.43 -13.31 6.28
C ASP A 86 1.09 -12.27 5.19
N ALA A 87 -0.13 -11.72 5.22
CA ALA A 87 -0.59 -10.67 4.30
C ALA A 87 0.24 -9.39 4.46
N ALA A 88 0.44 -8.91 5.69
CA ALA A 88 1.27 -7.72 5.96
C ALA A 88 2.70 -7.90 5.44
N SER A 89 3.29 -9.08 5.63
CA SER A 89 4.62 -9.41 5.11
C SER A 89 4.66 -9.38 3.59
N SER A 90 3.64 -9.93 2.93
CA SER A 90 3.49 -9.95 1.47
C SER A 90 3.30 -8.55 0.89
N ILE A 91 2.49 -7.70 1.55
CA ILE A 91 2.29 -6.30 1.19
C ILE A 91 3.62 -5.55 1.25
N CYS A 92 4.38 -5.70 2.33
CA CYS A 92 5.69 -5.06 2.45
C CYS A 92 6.68 -5.53 1.40
N ALA A 93 6.73 -6.83 1.11
CA ALA A 93 7.62 -7.36 0.08
C ALA A 93 7.28 -6.81 -1.31
N GLN A 94 6.00 -6.71 -1.65
CA GLN A 94 5.53 -6.34 -2.98
C GLN A 94 5.44 -4.84 -3.21
N CYS A 95 5.19 -4.05 -2.16
CA CYS A 95 4.77 -2.65 -2.30
C CYS A 95 5.61 -1.64 -1.52
N ALA A 96 6.40 -2.10 -0.54
CA ALA A 96 7.38 -1.22 0.11
C ALA A 96 8.76 -1.25 -0.58
N SER A 97 9.05 -2.29 -1.35
CA SER A 97 10.19 -2.33 -2.27
C SER A 97 9.99 -1.30 -3.38
N ALA A 98 11.03 -0.53 -3.72
CA ALA A 98 10.96 0.39 -4.87
C ALA A 98 10.48 -0.36 -6.14
N PRO A 99 9.70 0.27 -7.04
CA PRO A 99 9.21 -0.42 -8.24
C PRO A 99 10.39 -1.00 -9.03
N PRO A 100 10.22 -2.12 -9.76
CA PRO A 100 11.18 -2.45 -10.80
C PRO A 100 11.17 -1.27 -11.78
N THR A 101 12.25 -0.50 -11.81
CA THR A 101 12.50 0.45 -12.89
C THR A 101 12.32 -0.32 -14.19
N PRO A 102 11.39 0.05 -15.09
CA PRO A 102 11.39 -0.54 -16.42
C PRO A 102 12.71 -0.15 -17.08
N THR A 103 13.64 -1.11 -17.18
CA THR A 103 14.84 -0.96 -18.02
C THR A 103 14.34 -0.89 -19.46
N PRO A 104 14.58 0.22 -20.18
CA PRO A 104 14.13 0.34 -21.56
C PRO A 104 14.93 -0.62 -22.45
N VAL A 105 14.24 -1.42 -23.26
CA VAL A 105 14.77 -2.10 -24.46
C VAL A 105 14.31 -1.36 -25.69
#